data_AF-A0A660VGD1-F1
#
_entry.id   AF-A0A660VGD1-F1
#
_cell.length_a   1.000
_cell.length_b   1.000
_cell.length_c   1.000
_cell.angle_alpha   90.00
_cell.angle_beta   90.00
_cell.angle_gamma   90.00
#
_symmetry.space_group_name_H-M   'P 1'
#
loop_
_entity.id
_entity.type
_entity.pdbx_description
1 polymer ?
#
loop_
_entity_poly.entity_id
_entity_poly.type
_entity_poly.pdbx_seq_one_letter_code
_entity_poly.pdbx_strand_id
1 'polypeptide(L)'
;MRVLSVVALVAACLLVASADDYSRLKKQLLRAVKNNDLELAEKTLTELLEIGDAKAAHIIITVAARVPKNQNRLYWQMINALGVFTDPDALAELGRLMVSYGDKRAIGRDVLFALQRNRTVGVIRALREVLTSKCPRDMREMAAEMLGSIRRVESVDVPIVALNKSTNKPIRDVINDSLRGLTGMAIPPIAKEWEQWWSDNRARGLPKKRKKAPGKYTGTVVDQLDDVRKRRMFGGEKIKLKVLVITACCDKRWPDFPKDPDAREGVPVVYDRIEDITRRMGIETVVVYRWQFEKPNYKIPDDVLVVCINCTQIHPFCICKHCHPVGKKHDRLFT
;
A
#
# COMPACT_ATOMS: atom_id res chain seq x y z
N MET A 1 48.05 23.47 -27.56
CA MET A 1 46.65 23.11 -27.22
C MET A 1 46.52 23.01 -25.71
N ARG A 2 45.91 24.00 -25.06
CA ARG A 2 45.55 23.95 -23.63
C ARG A 2 44.05 23.72 -23.56
N VAL A 3 43.64 22.57 -23.03
CA VAL A 3 42.23 22.27 -22.75
C VAL A 3 41.89 22.88 -21.40
N LEU A 4 41.08 23.93 -21.41
CA LEU A 4 40.46 24.53 -20.23
C LEU A 4 39.26 23.66 -19.83
N SER A 5 39.37 22.95 -18.72
CA SER A 5 38.25 22.25 -18.08
C SER A 5 37.42 23.26 -17.30
N VAL A 6 36.23 23.59 -17.82
CA VAL A 6 35.21 24.35 -17.08
C VAL A 6 34.47 23.39 -16.15
N VAL A 7 34.67 23.55 -14.84
CA VAL A 7 33.84 22.91 -13.82
C VAL A 7 32.61 23.79 -13.61
N ALA A 8 31.45 23.35 -14.10
CA ALA A 8 30.18 23.99 -13.82
C ALA A 8 29.70 23.60 -12.41
N LEU A 9 29.70 24.58 -11.50
CA LEU A 9 29.10 24.47 -10.17
C LEU A 9 27.58 24.65 -10.31
N VAL A 10 26.81 23.57 -10.26
CA VAL A 10 25.34 23.66 -10.15
C VAL A 10 25.00 23.88 -8.67
N ALA A 11 24.75 25.14 -8.31
CA ALA A 11 24.18 25.49 -7.02
C ALA A 11 22.70 25.05 -7.00
N ALA A 12 22.39 23.96 -6.29
CA ALA A 12 21.02 23.61 -5.98
C ALA A 12 20.47 24.63 -4.97
N CYS A 13 19.66 25.58 -5.45
CA CYS A 13 18.88 26.46 -4.58
C CYS A 13 17.90 25.62 -3.76
N LEU A 14 18.22 25.39 -2.49
CA LEU A 14 17.27 24.88 -1.51
C LEU A 14 16.22 25.98 -1.30
N LEU A 15 15.01 25.77 -1.80
CA LEU A 15 13.85 26.64 -1.53
C LEU A 15 13.50 26.50 -0.05
N VAL A 16 13.92 27.47 0.77
CA VAL A 16 13.49 27.57 2.17
C VAL A 16 12.11 28.22 2.19
N ALA A 17 11.07 27.45 2.49
CA ALA A 17 9.71 27.97 2.62
C ALA A 17 9.58 28.88 3.85
N SER A 18 8.87 30.00 3.70
CA SER A 18 8.65 30.95 4.80
C SER A 18 7.53 30.48 5.74
N ALA A 19 7.49 31.00 6.97
CA ALA A 19 6.39 30.75 7.90
C ALA A 19 5.03 31.16 7.32
N ASP A 20 5.01 32.21 6.50
CA ASP A 20 3.83 32.72 5.82
C ASP A 20 3.33 31.76 4.75
N ASP A 21 4.23 31.08 4.01
CA ASP A 21 3.86 30.08 3.01
C ASP A 21 3.10 28.91 3.64
N TYR A 22 3.61 28.35 4.75
CA TYR A 22 2.92 27.26 5.45
C TYR A 22 1.55 27.68 5.99
N SER A 23 1.44 28.91 6.51
CA SER A 23 0.16 29.44 7.01
C SER A 23 -0.86 29.59 5.88
N ARG A 24 -0.42 30.11 4.73
CA ARG A 24 -1.22 30.22 3.50
C ARG A 24 -1.69 28.84 3.03
N LEU A 25 -0.77 27.89 2.83
CA LEU A 25 -1.05 26.54 2.33
C LEU A 25 -2.00 25.78 3.25
N LYS A 26 -1.79 25.86 4.58
CA LYS A 26 -2.71 25.25 5.56
C LYS A 26 -4.13 25.83 5.45
N LYS A 27 -4.25 27.16 5.29
CA LYS A 27 -5.57 27.82 5.11
C LYS A 27 -6.23 27.41 3.79
N GLN A 28 -5.47 27.30 2.70
CA GLN A 28 -5.98 26.83 1.41
C GLN A 28 -6.47 25.38 1.48
N LEU A 29 -5.72 24.48 2.12
CA LEU A 29 -6.12 23.08 2.27
C LEU A 29 -7.39 22.95 3.15
N LEU A 30 -7.49 23.74 4.23
CA LEU A 30 -8.72 23.80 5.05
C LEU A 30 -9.91 24.36 4.26
N ARG A 31 -9.69 25.36 3.40
CA ARG A 31 -10.73 25.89 2.50
C ARG A 31 -11.19 24.84 1.49
N ALA A 32 -10.27 24.06 0.95
CA ALA A 32 -10.58 22.96 0.05
C ALA A 32 -11.48 21.92 0.73
N VAL A 33 -11.18 21.53 1.98
CA VAL A 33 -12.04 20.65 2.78
C VAL A 33 -13.41 21.28 3.05
N LYS A 34 -13.47 22.55 3.44
CA LYS A 34 -14.73 23.26 3.71
C LYS A 34 -15.64 23.26 2.48
N ASN A 35 -15.08 23.42 1.28
CA ASN A 35 -15.82 23.55 0.03
C ASN A 35 -15.94 22.23 -0.76
N ASN A 36 -15.35 21.13 -0.27
CA ASN A 36 -15.19 19.88 -1.01
C ASN A 36 -14.53 20.06 -2.39
N ASP A 37 -13.54 20.95 -2.46
CA ASP A 37 -12.88 21.41 -3.69
C ASP A 37 -11.61 20.57 -3.96
N LEU A 38 -11.70 19.64 -4.91
CA LEU A 38 -10.63 18.71 -5.25
C LEU A 38 -9.47 19.39 -5.98
N GLU A 39 -9.75 20.40 -6.81
CA GLU A 39 -8.73 21.10 -7.60
C GLU A 39 -7.86 21.99 -6.71
N LEU A 40 -8.49 22.72 -5.79
CA LEU A 40 -7.75 23.51 -4.81
C LEU A 40 -6.90 22.61 -3.89
N ALA A 41 -7.44 21.45 -3.49
CA ALA A 41 -6.68 20.48 -2.71
C ALA A 41 -5.47 19.97 -3.49
N GLU A 42 -5.64 19.60 -4.76
CA GLU A 42 -4.56 19.11 -5.62
C GLU A 42 -3.43 20.12 -5.74
N LYS A 43 -3.76 21.36 -6.12
CA LYS A 43 -2.78 22.43 -6.25
C LYS A 43 -2.04 22.69 -4.94
N THR A 44 -2.78 22.78 -3.83
CA THR A 44 -2.20 23.04 -2.50
C THR A 44 -1.30 21.88 -2.05
N LEU A 45 -1.67 20.64 -2.34
CA LEU A 45 -0.86 19.47 -2.04
C LEU A 45 0.41 19.43 -2.88
N THR A 46 0.36 19.78 -4.16
CA THR A 46 1.56 19.90 -5.01
C THR A 46 2.54 20.93 -4.44
N GLU A 47 2.07 22.12 -4.04
CA GLU A 47 2.94 23.13 -3.42
C GLU A 47 3.57 22.62 -2.10
N LEU A 48 2.81 21.88 -1.27
CA LEU A 48 3.34 21.27 -0.04
C LEU A 48 4.34 20.15 -0.32
N LEU A 49 4.14 19.38 -1.39
CA LEU A 49 5.06 18.31 -1.82
C LEU A 49 6.37 18.87 -2.39
N GLU A 50 6.31 20.00 -3.09
CA GLU A 50 7.51 20.71 -3.57
C GLU A 50 8.37 21.22 -2.41
N ILE A 51 7.75 21.66 -1.32
CA ILE A 51 8.47 21.99 -0.08
C ILE A 51 9.03 20.72 0.58
N GLY A 52 8.21 19.67 0.68
CA GLY A 52 8.65 18.31 0.99
C GLY A 52 9.17 18.05 2.42
N ASP A 53 9.13 19.04 3.31
CA ASP A 53 9.73 18.96 4.64
C ASP A 53 8.77 18.42 5.73
N ALA A 54 9.27 18.31 6.97
CA ALA A 54 8.49 17.86 8.11
C ALA A 54 7.25 18.68 8.39
N LYS A 55 7.32 20.00 8.20
CA LYS A 55 6.17 20.88 8.43
C LYS A 55 5.10 20.70 7.36
N ALA A 56 5.47 20.49 6.11
CA ALA A 56 4.53 20.15 5.04
C ALA A 56 3.79 18.84 5.33
N ALA A 57 4.52 17.78 5.70
CA ALA A 57 3.93 16.49 6.06
C ALA A 57 2.97 16.60 7.25
N HIS A 58 3.35 17.37 8.28
CA HIS A 58 2.53 17.64 9.45
C HIS A 58 1.20 18.35 9.10
N ILE A 59 1.25 19.35 8.21
CA ILE A 59 0.05 20.06 7.75
C ILE A 59 -0.91 19.10 7.07
N ILE A 60 -0.42 18.29 6.12
CA ILE A 60 -1.26 17.40 5.31
C ILE A 60 -2.00 16.40 6.22
N ILE A 61 -1.29 15.69 7.10
CA ILE A 61 -1.94 14.68 7.96
C ILE A 61 -2.89 15.31 8.99
N THR A 62 -2.55 16.50 9.50
CA THR A 62 -3.42 17.23 10.45
C THR A 62 -4.73 17.67 9.79
N VAL A 63 -4.68 18.11 8.53
CA VAL A 63 -5.88 18.48 7.78
C VAL A 63 -6.67 17.24 7.35
N ALA A 64 -5.99 16.18 6.89
CA ALA A 64 -6.61 14.90 6.56
C ALA A 64 -7.43 14.33 7.74
N ALA A 65 -6.91 14.46 8.98
CA ALA A 65 -7.62 14.06 10.19
C ALA A 65 -8.93 14.82 10.45
N ARG A 66 -9.16 15.95 9.76
CA ARG A 66 -10.37 16.79 9.87
C ARG A 66 -11.33 16.63 8.70
N VAL A 67 -10.97 15.85 7.68
CA VAL A 67 -11.84 15.62 6.52
C VAL A 67 -13.13 14.91 6.97
N PRO A 68 -14.32 15.40 6.58
CA PRO A 68 -15.60 14.74 6.83
C PRO A 68 -15.69 13.35 6.16
N LYS A 69 -16.40 12.40 6.79
CA LYS A 69 -16.50 11.01 6.30
C LYS A 69 -17.09 10.89 4.88
N ASN A 70 -17.94 11.84 4.46
CA ASN A 70 -18.53 11.87 3.13
C ASN A 70 -17.60 12.43 2.04
N GLN A 71 -16.43 12.98 2.41
CA GLN A 71 -15.44 13.54 1.48
C GLN A 71 -14.27 12.57 1.24
N ASN A 72 -14.59 11.30 0.95
CA ASN A 72 -13.60 10.22 0.86
C ASN A 72 -12.49 10.49 -0.19
N ARG A 73 -12.82 11.16 -1.30
CA ARG A 73 -11.84 11.53 -2.34
C ARG A 73 -10.76 12.47 -1.82
N LEU A 74 -11.15 13.55 -1.13
CA LEU A 74 -10.21 14.50 -0.53
C LEU A 74 -9.33 13.83 0.52
N TYR A 75 -9.91 12.96 1.35
CA TYR A 75 -9.15 12.19 2.32
C TYR A 75 -8.04 11.37 1.64
N TRP A 76 -8.40 10.51 0.69
CA TRP A 76 -7.43 9.65 0.01
C TRP A 76 -6.40 10.43 -0.81
N GLN A 77 -6.75 11.59 -1.36
CA GLN A 77 -5.79 12.46 -2.04
C GLN A 77 -4.69 12.94 -1.09
N MET A 78 -5.05 13.35 0.13
CA MET A 78 -4.08 13.73 1.16
C MET A 78 -3.25 12.53 1.64
N ILE A 79 -3.88 11.37 1.86
CA ILE A 79 -3.16 10.14 2.26
C ILE A 79 -2.15 9.71 1.20
N ASN A 80 -2.53 9.75 -0.08
CA ASN A 80 -1.63 9.41 -1.18
C ASN A 80 -0.46 10.40 -1.30
N ALA A 81 -0.70 11.69 -1.08
CA ALA A 81 0.37 12.70 -1.05
C ALA A 81 1.40 12.40 0.05
N LEU A 82 0.96 11.97 1.24
CA LEU A 82 1.88 11.57 2.31
C LEU A 82 2.77 10.37 1.92
N GLY A 83 2.26 9.48 1.08
CA GLY A 83 2.98 8.30 0.59
C GLY A 83 4.20 8.60 -0.28
N VAL A 84 4.27 9.78 -0.90
CA VAL A 84 5.33 10.13 -1.87
C VAL A 84 6.47 10.98 -1.28
N PHE A 85 6.40 11.39 -0.02
CA PHE A 85 7.50 12.11 0.64
C PHE A 85 8.81 11.30 0.58
N THR A 86 9.92 11.99 0.32
CA THR A 86 11.25 11.38 0.25
C THR A 86 12.22 11.94 1.29
N ASP A 87 11.91 13.12 1.83
CA ASP A 87 12.71 13.79 2.85
C ASP A 87 12.79 12.96 4.15
N PRO A 88 14.00 12.67 4.67
CA PRO A 88 14.16 11.86 5.86
C PRO A 88 13.53 12.44 7.14
N ASP A 89 13.45 13.76 7.27
CA ASP A 89 12.91 14.41 8.47
C ASP A 89 11.39 14.49 8.39
N ALA A 90 10.84 14.69 7.20
CA ALA A 90 9.41 14.55 6.92
C ALA A 90 8.90 13.15 7.21
N LEU A 91 9.62 12.12 6.76
CA LEU A 91 9.25 10.73 7.03
C LEU A 91 9.41 10.37 8.51
N ALA A 92 10.40 10.94 9.21
CA ALA A 92 10.53 10.77 10.66
C ALA A 92 9.35 11.42 11.42
N GLU A 93 8.93 12.62 11.04
CA GLU A 93 7.75 13.29 11.59
C GLU A 93 6.47 12.50 11.28
N LEU A 94 6.30 11.98 10.07
CA LEU A 94 5.19 11.10 9.73
C LEU A 94 5.16 9.83 10.57
N GLY A 95 6.32 9.23 10.87
CA GLY A 95 6.45 8.13 11.84
C GLY A 95 5.80 8.46 13.18
N ARG A 96 6.19 9.59 13.78
CA ARG A 96 5.64 10.07 15.06
C ARG A 96 4.14 10.34 14.96
N LEU A 97 3.68 10.99 13.90
CA LEU A 97 2.28 11.33 13.72
C LEU A 97 1.42 10.07 13.52
N MET A 98 1.86 9.09 12.72
CA MET A 98 1.17 7.80 12.57
C MET A 98 0.97 7.09 13.92
N VAL A 99 1.98 7.12 14.80
CA VAL A 99 1.87 6.58 16.17
C VAL A 99 0.84 7.37 16.98
N SER A 100 0.90 8.70 16.94
CA SER A 100 -0.02 9.57 17.69
C SER A 100 -1.49 9.42 17.29
N TYR A 101 -1.73 9.06 16.03
CA TYR A 101 -3.05 8.82 15.47
C TYR A 101 -3.48 7.34 15.51
N GLY A 102 -2.61 6.41 15.93
CA GLY A 102 -2.87 4.96 15.85
C GLY A 102 -4.17 4.51 16.52
N ASP A 103 -4.59 5.21 17.58
CA ASP A 103 -5.83 4.93 18.31
C ASP A 103 -7.00 5.83 17.88
N LYS A 104 -6.72 6.91 17.12
CA LYS A 104 -7.66 7.99 16.79
C LYS A 104 -7.82 8.11 15.28
N ARG A 105 -8.84 7.42 14.74
CA ARG A 105 -9.11 7.21 13.31
C ARG A 105 -8.03 6.33 12.65
N ALA A 106 -8.43 5.55 11.65
CA ALA A 106 -7.52 4.64 10.91
C ALA A 106 -6.42 5.37 10.09
N ILE A 107 -6.23 6.67 10.28
CA ILE A 107 -5.31 7.50 9.49
C ILE A 107 -3.86 7.04 9.61
N GLY A 108 -3.40 6.64 10.80
CA GLY A 108 -2.03 6.12 10.97
C GLY A 108 -1.80 4.85 10.13
N ARG A 109 -2.81 3.96 10.10
CA ARG A 109 -2.80 2.74 9.28
C ARG A 109 -2.88 3.06 7.78
N ASP A 110 -3.71 4.03 7.38
CA ASP A 110 -3.88 4.41 5.98
C ASP A 110 -2.61 5.09 5.41
N VAL A 111 -1.94 5.93 6.20
CA VAL A 111 -0.63 6.51 5.83
C VAL A 111 0.43 5.41 5.74
N LEU A 112 0.46 4.47 6.69
CA LEU A 112 1.38 3.33 6.63
C LEU A 112 1.17 2.51 5.36
N PHE A 113 -0.10 2.29 4.96
CA PHE A 113 -0.46 1.65 3.71
C PHE A 113 0.00 2.46 2.49
N ALA A 114 -0.17 3.78 2.47
CA ALA A 114 0.31 4.65 1.39
C ALA A 114 1.84 4.58 1.22
N LEU A 115 2.58 4.45 2.32
CA LEU A 115 4.04 4.28 2.30
C LEU A 115 4.50 2.91 1.78
N GLN A 116 3.59 1.94 1.55
CA GLN A 116 3.94 0.58 1.12
C GLN A 116 4.72 0.55 -0.19
N ARG A 117 4.59 1.55 -1.07
CA ARG A 117 5.34 1.66 -2.33
C ARG A 117 6.58 2.54 -2.23
N ASN A 118 6.75 3.25 -1.12
CA ASN A 118 7.91 4.09 -0.90
C ASN A 118 9.11 3.23 -0.48
N ARG A 119 10.24 3.43 -1.16
CA ARG A 119 11.48 2.64 -1.01
C ARG A 119 12.68 3.50 -0.62
N THR A 120 12.43 4.76 -0.25
CA THR A 120 13.48 5.67 0.22
C THR A 120 14.02 5.23 1.59
N VAL A 121 15.24 5.66 1.91
CA VAL A 121 15.85 5.37 3.21
C VAL A 121 15.07 6.05 4.35
N GLY A 122 14.46 7.21 4.10
CA GLY A 122 13.66 7.93 5.10
C GLY A 122 12.47 7.11 5.62
N VAL A 123 11.86 6.25 4.80
CA VAL A 123 10.74 5.39 5.22
C VAL A 123 11.17 4.44 6.34
N ILE A 124 12.42 3.99 6.35
CA ILE A 124 12.95 3.12 7.41
C ILE A 124 12.86 3.80 8.78
N ARG A 125 13.03 5.14 8.84
CA ARG A 125 12.84 5.92 10.07
C ARG A 125 11.38 5.93 10.50
N ALA A 126 10.45 6.18 9.57
CA ALA A 126 9.01 6.14 9.85
C ALA A 126 8.57 4.77 10.38
N LEU A 127 9.03 3.69 9.74
CA LEU A 127 8.71 2.32 10.11
C LEU A 127 9.32 1.89 11.45
N ARG A 128 10.51 2.39 11.79
CA ARG A 128 11.12 2.21 13.11
C ARG A 128 10.20 2.72 14.22
N GLU A 129 9.67 3.93 14.06
CA GLU A 129 8.75 4.53 15.03
C GLU A 129 7.51 3.66 15.22
N VAL A 130 6.84 3.26 14.13
CA VAL A 130 5.64 2.42 14.18
C VAL A 130 5.92 1.06 14.82
N LEU A 131 7.01 0.39 14.44
CA LEU A 131 7.31 -0.97 14.89
C LEU A 131 7.71 -1.02 16.38
N THR A 132 8.43 0.00 16.86
CA THR A 132 8.99 0.02 18.22
C THR A 132 8.13 0.76 19.25
N SER A 133 7.13 1.52 18.80
CA SER A 133 6.15 2.19 19.66
C SER A 133 4.98 1.30 20.06
N LYS A 134 4.11 1.82 20.94
CA LYS A 134 2.83 1.20 21.33
C LYS A 134 1.75 1.41 20.26
N CYS A 135 1.99 0.96 19.03
CA CYS A 135 0.98 0.93 17.99
C CYS A 135 0.12 -0.36 18.06
N PRO A 136 -1.10 -0.33 17.48
CA PRO A 136 -1.88 -1.53 17.21
C PRO A 136 -1.06 -2.64 16.55
N ARG A 137 -1.37 -3.90 16.88
CA ARG A 137 -0.59 -5.07 16.45
C ARG A 137 -0.43 -5.14 14.93
N ASP A 138 -1.52 -4.94 14.20
CA ASP A 138 -1.59 -4.95 12.74
C ASP A 138 -0.68 -3.90 12.08
N MET A 139 -0.60 -2.68 12.65
CA MET A 139 0.32 -1.66 12.17
C MET A 139 1.78 -2.08 12.38
N ARG A 140 2.09 -2.69 13.53
CA ARG A 140 3.45 -3.19 13.82
C ARG A 140 3.84 -4.34 12.89
N GLU A 141 2.92 -5.27 12.63
CA GLU A 141 3.09 -6.36 11.67
C GLU A 141 3.33 -5.80 10.26
N MET A 142 2.53 -4.84 9.80
CA MET A 142 2.70 -4.18 8.51
C MET A 142 4.04 -3.47 8.39
N ALA A 143 4.48 -2.75 9.44
CA ALA A 143 5.78 -2.08 9.45
C ALA A 143 6.95 -3.07 9.37
N ALA A 144 6.87 -4.18 10.10
CA ALA A 144 7.87 -5.25 10.04
C ALA A 144 7.97 -5.85 8.62
N GLU A 145 6.83 -6.14 7.98
CA GLU A 145 6.80 -6.68 6.62
C GLU A 145 7.35 -5.69 5.58
N MET A 146 6.98 -4.41 5.71
CA MET A 146 7.50 -3.34 4.86
C MET A 146 9.02 -3.22 4.97
N LEU A 147 9.59 -3.24 6.18
CA LEU A 147 11.04 -3.28 6.39
C LEU A 147 11.68 -4.48 5.68
N GLY A 148 11.06 -5.66 5.79
CA GLY A 148 11.51 -6.87 5.10
C GLY A 148 11.53 -6.74 3.56
N SER A 149 10.69 -5.86 3.00
CA SER A 149 10.63 -5.58 1.56
C SER A 149 11.64 -4.53 1.09
N ILE A 150 12.10 -3.65 1.98
CA ILE A 150 13.09 -2.61 1.68
C ILE A 150 14.49 -3.21 1.89
N ARG A 151 15.12 -3.70 0.81
CA ARG A 151 16.45 -4.35 0.88
C ARG A 151 17.58 -3.35 1.10
N ARG A 152 17.72 -2.86 2.34
CA ARG A 152 18.77 -1.95 2.81
C ARG A 152 19.36 -2.48 4.12
N VAL A 153 20.61 -2.11 4.44
CA VAL A 153 21.27 -2.57 5.68
C VAL A 153 20.55 -2.02 6.92
N GLU A 154 20.04 -0.79 6.83
CA GLU A 154 19.27 -0.12 7.86
C GLU A 154 17.93 -0.84 8.15
N SER A 155 17.39 -1.57 7.17
CA SER A 155 16.18 -2.39 7.35
C SER A 155 16.42 -3.67 8.15
N VAL A 156 17.67 -4.03 8.42
CA VAL A 156 18.03 -5.12 9.35
C VAL A 156 18.20 -4.57 10.76
N ASP A 157 18.82 -3.40 10.89
CA ASP A 157 19.04 -2.72 12.18
C ASP A 157 17.71 -2.53 12.94
N VAL A 158 16.64 -2.13 12.25
CA VAL A 158 15.34 -1.82 12.89
C VAL A 158 14.65 -3.06 13.48
N PRO A 159 14.40 -4.16 12.72
CA PRO A 159 13.85 -5.41 13.27
C PRO A 159 14.60 -5.97 14.48
N ILE A 160 15.94 -5.89 14.50
CA ILE A 160 16.75 -6.37 15.64
C ILE A 160 16.41 -5.58 16.90
N VAL A 161 16.40 -4.25 16.81
CA VAL A 161 15.98 -3.38 17.92
C VAL A 161 14.54 -3.68 18.36
N ALA A 162 13.64 -3.97 17.42
CA ALA A 162 12.26 -4.32 17.72
C ALA A 162 12.12 -5.68 18.41
N LEU A 163 12.94 -6.69 18.07
CA LEU A 163 12.98 -7.98 18.78
C LEU A 163 13.39 -7.80 20.24
N ASN A 164 14.31 -6.89 20.56
CA ASN A 164 14.67 -6.60 21.95
C ASN A 164 13.52 -6.00 22.75
N LYS A 165 12.70 -5.15 22.11
CA LYS A 165 11.62 -4.41 22.77
C LYS A 165 10.29 -5.17 22.85
N SER A 166 10.11 -6.23 22.05
CA SER A 166 8.83 -6.93 21.93
C SER A 166 8.81 -8.22 22.73
N THR A 167 7.86 -8.37 23.66
CA THR A 167 7.56 -9.65 24.33
C THR A 167 6.42 -10.42 23.67
N ASN A 168 5.70 -9.79 22.73
CA ASN A 168 4.55 -10.38 22.05
C ASN A 168 5.01 -11.38 20.98
N LYS A 169 4.74 -12.67 21.20
CA LYS A 169 5.18 -13.77 20.31
C LYS A 169 4.75 -13.57 18.84
N PRO A 170 3.47 -13.32 18.50
CA PRO A 170 3.07 -13.05 17.11
C PRO A 170 3.88 -11.96 16.42
N ILE A 171 4.09 -10.81 17.07
CA ILE A 171 4.89 -9.72 16.50
C ILE A 171 6.35 -10.16 16.32
N ARG A 172 6.94 -10.86 17.30
CA ARG A 172 8.32 -11.36 17.20
C ARG A 172 8.50 -12.30 16.02
N ASP A 173 7.52 -13.18 15.77
CA ASP A 173 7.56 -14.11 14.64
C ASP A 173 7.54 -13.37 13.29
N VAL A 174 6.71 -12.33 13.15
CA VAL A 174 6.68 -11.49 11.93
C VAL A 174 7.99 -10.71 11.77
N ILE A 175 8.53 -10.13 12.83
CA ILE A 175 9.83 -9.43 12.79
C ILE A 175 10.94 -10.39 12.34
N ASN A 176 10.94 -11.60 12.88
CA ASN A 176 11.91 -12.63 12.54
C ASN A 176 11.75 -13.09 11.08
N ASP A 177 10.52 -13.29 10.60
CA ASP A 177 10.27 -13.59 9.19
C ASP A 177 10.82 -12.51 8.25
N SER A 178 10.68 -11.23 8.61
CA SER A 178 11.27 -10.13 7.84
C SER A 178 12.79 -10.17 7.82
N LEU A 179 13.43 -10.46 8.97
CA LEU A 179 14.89 -10.65 9.05
C LEU A 179 15.35 -11.82 8.18
N ARG A 180 14.64 -12.94 8.22
CA ARG A 180 14.90 -14.12 7.37
C ARG A 180 14.71 -13.78 5.89
N GLY A 181 13.71 -12.98 5.54
CA GLY A 181 13.47 -12.53 4.15
C GLY A 181 14.57 -11.61 3.62
N LEU A 182 15.13 -10.74 4.47
CA LEU A 182 16.22 -9.85 4.10
C LEU A 182 17.55 -10.62 3.92
N THR A 183 17.86 -11.48 4.89
CA THR A 183 19.18 -12.09 5.07
C THR A 183 19.29 -13.50 4.49
N GLY A 184 18.18 -14.23 4.35
CA GLY A 184 18.17 -15.65 4.00
C GLY A 184 18.61 -16.59 5.12
N MET A 185 18.90 -16.07 6.33
CA MET A 185 19.35 -16.86 7.47
C MET A 185 18.15 -17.47 8.21
N ALA A 186 18.36 -18.60 8.88
CA ALA A 186 17.33 -19.30 9.65
C ALA A 186 17.53 -19.14 11.18
N ILE A 187 17.89 -17.94 11.63
CA ILE A 187 18.09 -17.65 13.07
C ILE A 187 16.71 -17.62 13.77
N PRO A 188 16.58 -18.15 15.01
CA PRO A 188 15.37 -18.05 15.81
C PRO A 188 15.02 -16.60 16.15
N PRO A 189 13.80 -16.30 16.61
CA PRO A 189 13.38 -14.95 17.01
C PRO A 189 14.02 -14.56 18.36
N ILE A 190 15.36 -14.53 18.44
CA ILE A 190 16.15 -14.20 19.62
C ILE A 190 17.06 -13.03 19.24
N ALA A 191 16.87 -11.89 19.89
CA ALA A 191 17.52 -10.65 19.50
C ALA A 191 19.05 -10.73 19.58
N LYS A 192 19.60 -11.30 20.66
CA LYS A 192 21.04 -11.46 20.85
C LYS A 192 21.72 -12.28 19.75
N GLU A 193 21.06 -13.32 19.24
CA GLU A 193 21.60 -14.12 18.14
C GLU A 193 21.64 -13.32 16.83
N TRP A 194 20.59 -12.54 16.56
CA TRP A 194 20.56 -11.64 15.42
C TRP A 194 21.58 -10.51 15.53
N GLU A 195 21.78 -9.93 16.72
CA GLU A 195 22.79 -8.90 16.98
C GLU A 195 24.20 -9.41 16.69
N GLN A 196 24.53 -10.59 17.22
CA GLN A 196 25.84 -11.22 16.99
C GLN A 196 26.07 -11.46 15.50
N TRP A 197 25.13 -12.16 14.84
CA TRP A 197 25.26 -12.44 13.42
C TRP A 197 25.34 -11.16 12.57
N TRP A 198 24.55 -10.14 12.92
CA TRP A 198 24.54 -8.90 12.16
C TRP A 198 25.81 -8.09 12.37
N SER A 199 26.38 -8.03 13.58
CA SER A 199 27.68 -7.41 13.83
C SER A 199 28.76 -7.98 12.91
N ASP A 200 28.78 -9.30 12.72
CA ASP A 200 29.79 -9.99 11.90
C ASP A 200 29.58 -9.83 10.38
N ASN A 201 28.37 -9.44 9.95
CA ASN A 201 27.97 -9.43 8.53
C ASN A 201 27.55 -8.04 8.00
N ARG A 202 27.31 -7.05 8.86
CA ARG A 202 26.80 -5.72 8.48
C ARG A 202 27.69 -5.04 7.44
N ALA A 203 29.02 -5.13 7.61
CA ALA A 203 29.99 -4.55 6.68
C ALA A 203 29.96 -5.20 5.28
N ARG A 204 29.55 -6.46 5.17
CA ARG A 204 29.38 -7.17 3.90
C ARG A 204 28.07 -6.80 3.18
N GLY A 205 27.17 -6.11 3.88
CA GLY A 205 25.86 -5.75 3.37
C GLY A 205 24.88 -6.92 3.29
N LEU A 206 23.78 -6.72 2.57
CA LEU A 206 22.75 -7.76 2.41
C LEU A 206 23.19 -8.83 1.39
N PRO A 207 22.94 -10.11 1.67
CA PRO A 207 23.13 -11.18 0.69
C PRO A 207 22.38 -10.91 -0.61
N LYS A 208 22.96 -11.34 -1.74
CA LYS A 208 22.29 -11.26 -3.05
C LYS A 208 20.99 -12.06 -2.98
N LYS A 209 19.92 -11.49 -3.53
CA LYS A 209 18.63 -12.19 -3.62
C LYS A 209 18.86 -13.47 -4.42
N ARG A 210 18.56 -14.64 -3.82
CA ARG A 210 18.57 -15.91 -4.56
C ARG A 210 17.67 -15.73 -5.78
N LYS A 211 18.24 -15.85 -6.99
CA LYS A 211 17.44 -15.89 -8.22
C LYS A 211 16.54 -17.11 -8.08
N LYS A 212 15.23 -16.90 -8.05
CA LYS A 212 14.29 -18.03 -8.17
C LYS A 212 14.60 -18.71 -9.50
N ALA A 213 14.65 -20.04 -9.52
CA ALA A 213 14.71 -20.79 -10.77
C ALA A 213 13.59 -20.25 -11.70
N PRO A 214 13.82 -20.14 -13.02
CA PRO A 214 12.82 -19.62 -13.94
C PRO A 214 11.60 -20.54 -13.92
N GLY A 215 10.62 -20.21 -13.08
CA GLY A 215 9.28 -20.75 -13.20
C GLY A 215 8.67 -20.26 -14.50
N LYS A 216 7.82 -21.06 -15.13
CA LYS A 216 7.01 -20.62 -16.27
C LYS A 216 6.06 -19.52 -15.80
N TYR A 217 6.47 -18.27 -15.88
CA TYR A 217 5.62 -17.13 -15.55
C TYR A 217 4.52 -16.99 -16.62
N THR A 218 3.25 -17.11 -16.22
CA THR A 218 2.11 -16.74 -17.05
C THR A 218 1.47 -15.45 -16.50
N GLY A 219 2.10 -14.30 -16.75
CA GLY A 219 1.59 -12.98 -16.36
C GLY A 219 1.81 -12.59 -14.89
N THR A 220 0.89 -11.80 -14.31
CA THR A 220 0.91 -11.31 -12.90
C THR A 220 0.63 -12.40 -11.87
N VAL A 221 0.36 -13.63 -12.30
CA VAL A 221 0.11 -14.78 -11.44
C VAL A 221 1.45 -15.31 -10.93
N VAL A 222 1.61 -15.33 -9.61
CA VAL A 222 2.77 -15.95 -8.96
C VAL A 222 2.38 -17.39 -8.61
N ASP A 223 2.80 -18.34 -9.45
CA ASP A 223 2.48 -19.78 -9.30
C ASP A 223 3.16 -20.44 -8.07
N GLN A 224 4.02 -19.69 -7.36
CA GLN A 224 4.74 -20.20 -6.19
C GLN A 224 4.78 -19.19 -5.06
N LEU A 225 4.15 -19.56 -3.94
CA LEU A 225 4.32 -18.87 -2.66
C LEU A 225 5.79 -18.93 -2.23
N ASP A 226 6.31 -17.84 -1.68
CA ASP A 226 7.61 -17.88 -0.99
C ASP A 226 7.52 -18.72 0.30
N ASP A 227 8.66 -19.17 0.81
CA ASP A 227 8.70 -20.11 1.94
C ASP A 227 8.12 -19.52 3.23
N VAL A 228 8.13 -18.19 3.39
CA VAL A 228 7.46 -17.51 4.51
C VAL A 228 5.95 -17.63 4.35
N ARG A 229 5.40 -17.33 3.17
CA ARG A 229 3.97 -17.47 2.86
C ARG A 229 3.50 -18.92 2.94
N LYS A 230 4.32 -19.88 2.49
CA LYS A 230 4.03 -21.31 2.64
C LYS A 230 3.87 -21.70 4.12
N ARG A 231 4.81 -21.26 4.97
CA ARG A 231 4.73 -21.50 6.43
C ARG A 231 3.47 -20.92 7.06
N ARG A 232 3.00 -19.75 6.59
CA ARG A 232 1.76 -19.11 7.08
C ARG A 232 0.48 -19.75 6.54
N MET A 233 0.54 -20.53 5.46
CA MET A 233 -0.62 -21.27 4.95
C MET A 233 -0.89 -22.58 5.71
N PHE A 234 0.10 -23.15 6.40
CA PHE A 234 -0.12 -24.33 7.24
C PHE A 234 -1.15 -24.02 8.34
N GLY A 235 -2.28 -24.74 8.31
CA GLY A 235 -3.44 -24.52 9.20
C GLY A 235 -4.61 -23.77 8.55
N GLY A 236 -4.40 -23.09 7.43
CA GLY A 236 -5.46 -22.46 6.63
C GLY A 236 -6.28 -23.43 5.79
N GLU A 237 -5.78 -24.65 5.59
CA GLU A 237 -6.41 -25.71 4.77
C GLU A 237 -7.80 -26.13 5.26
N LYS A 238 -8.10 -25.88 6.56
CA LYS A 238 -9.41 -26.17 7.17
C LYS A 238 -10.37 -24.99 7.13
N ILE A 239 -9.92 -23.81 6.70
CA ILE A 239 -10.77 -22.62 6.61
C ILE A 239 -11.64 -22.79 5.37
N LYS A 240 -12.95 -22.94 5.59
CA LYS A 240 -13.94 -22.92 4.50
C LYS A 240 -13.98 -21.50 3.94
N LEU A 241 -13.24 -21.27 2.87
CA LEU A 241 -13.17 -19.96 2.24
C LEU A 241 -14.50 -19.66 1.55
N LYS A 242 -15.08 -18.52 1.89
CA LYS A 242 -16.21 -17.92 1.19
C LYS A 242 -15.85 -16.53 0.69
N VAL A 243 -16.09 -16.30 -0.60
CA VAL A 243 -15.74 -15.06 -1.30
C VAL A 243 -17.03 -14.33 -1.69
N LEU A 244 -17.07 -13.02 -1.43
CA LEU A 244 -18.04 -12.12 -2.02
C LEU A 244 -17.42 -11.44 -3.25
N VAL A 245 -18.01 -11.60 -4.42
CA VAL A 245 -17.63 -10.91 -5.65
C VAL A 245 -18.60 -9.77 -5.91
N ILE A 246 -18.10 -8.53 -5.87
CA ILE A 246 -18.84 -7.33 -6.27
C ILE A 246 -18.57 -7.10 -7.75
N THR A 247 -19.61 -7.25 -8.57
CA THR A 247 -19.51 -7.16 -10.03
C THR A 247 -20.31 -6.00 -10.62
N ALA A 248 -19.93 -5.58 -11.83
CA ALA A 248 -20.73 -4.65 -12.63
C ALA A 248 -21.85 -5.42 -13.32
N CYS A 249 -22.98 -4.76 -13.56
CA CYS A 249 -23.96 -5.28 -14.50
C CYS A 249 -23.39 -5.18 -15.91
N CYS A 250 -23.27 -6.30 -16.61
CA CYS A 250 -22.97 -6.29 -18.02
C CYS A 250 -24.21 -5.87 -18.81
N ASP A 251 -23.97 -5.17 -19.92
CA ASP A 251 -24.93 -4.71 -20.93
C ASP A 251 -26.13 -5.66 -21.15
N LYS A 252 -27.30 -5.07 -21.48
CA LYS A 252 -28.59 -5.71 -21.81
C LYS A 252 -28.52 -6.80 -22.90
N ARG A 253 -27.37 -6.97 -23.54
CA ARG A 253 -27.10 -7.93 -24.62
C ARG A 253 -26.91 -9.39 -24.17
N TRP A 254 -26.81 -9.67 -22.86
CA TRP A 254 -26.67 -11.06 -22.39
C TRP A 254 -27.97 -11.56 -21.74
N PRO A 255 -28.64 -12.57 -22.33
CA PRO A 255 -29.97 -13.02 -21.91
C PRO A 255 -30.01 -13.66 -20.52
N ASP A 256 -28.87 -14.15 -20.01
CA ASP A 256 -28.79 -14.90 -18.75
C ASP A 256 -28.49 -14.03 -17.51
N PHE A 257 -28.34 -12.72 -17.68
CA PHE A 257 -28.02 -11.82 -16.57
C PHE A 257 -29.26 -11.11 -16.01
N PRO A 258 -29.39 -10.99 -14.67
CA PRO A 258 -30.40 -10.16 -14.03
C PRO A 258 -30.34 -8.75 -14.61
N LYS A 259 -31.48 -8.26 -15.11
CA LYS A 259 -31.62 -6.91 -15.65
C LYS A 259 -31.42 -5.92 -14.51
N ASP A 260 -30.32 -5.18 -14.56
CA ASP A 260 -30.15 -3.99 -13.72
C ASP A 260 -31.23 -2.98 -14.11
N PRO A 261 -32.08 -2.49 -13.18
CA PRO A 261 -33.00 -1.40 -13.48
C PRO A 261 -32.27 -0.12 -13.93
N ASP A 262 -30.99 0.04 -13.57
CA ASP A 262 -30.15 1.19 -13.94
C ASP A 262 -29.14 0.89 -15.08
N ALA A 263 -29.24 -0.26 -15.76
CA ALA A 263 -28.37 -0.60 -16.89
C ALA A 263 -28.52 0.44 -18.02
N ARG A 264 -27.48 1.25 -18.20
CA ARG A 264 -27.34 2.18 -19.32
C ARG A 264 -26.71 1.47 -20.53
N GLU A 265 -26.97 2.00 -21.71
CA GLU A 265 -26.25 1.59 -22.92
C GLU A 265 -24.77 2.03 -22.78
N GLY A 266 -23.82 1.14 -23.06
CA GLY A 266 -22.38 1.42 -22.92
C GLY A 266 -21.75 1.11 -21.55
N VAL A 267 -22.41 0.31 -20.71
CA VAL A 267 -21.84 -0.14 -19.42
C VAL A 267 -20.70 -1.15 -19.65
N PRO A 268 -19.61 -1.10 -18.85
CA PRO A 268 -18.40 -1.88 -19.11
C PRO A 268 -18.63 -3.39 -19.03
N VAL A 269 -18.11 -4.12 -20.02
CA VAL A 269 -18.08 -5.59 -19.99
C VAL A 269 -17.13 -6.06 -18.89
N VAL A 270 -17.60 -6.94 -18.01
CA VAL A 270 -16.77 -7.60 -16.99
C VAL A 270 -15.91 -8.68 -17.65
N TYR A 271 -14.62 -8.40 -17.82
CA TYR A 271 -13.67 -9.36 -18.41
C TYR A 271 -13.01 -10.29 -17.39
N ASP A 272 -12.95 -9.90 -16.11
CA ASP A 272 -12.20 -10.65 -15.10
C ASP A 272 -12.89 -11.96 -14.68
N ARG A 273 -14.22 -12.00 -14.70
CA ARG A 273 -15.05 -13.15 -14.31
C ARG A 273 -14.53 -13.84 -13.04
N ILE A 274 -14.21 -13.04 -12.01
CA ILE A 274 -13.60 -13.53 -10.76
C ILE A 274 -14.47 -14.64 -10.15
N GLU A 275 -15.79 -14.51 -10.26
CA GLU A 275 -16.75 -15.51 -9.82
C GLU A 275 -16.57 -16.89 -10.47
N ASP A 276 -16.16 -16.94 -11.74
CA ASP A 276 -15.92 -18.21 -12.42
C ASP A 276 -14.57 -18.81 -11.99
N ILE A 277 -13.57 -17.96 -11.72
CA ILE A 277 -12.27 -18.39 -11.22
C ILE A 277 -12.42 -18.99 -9.82
N THR A 278 -13.11 -18.31 -8.89
CA THR A 278 -13.29 -18.77 -7.52
C THR A 278 -14.12 -20.06 -7.46
N ARG A 279 -15.17 -20.17 -8.28
CA ARG A 279 -15.94 -21.43 -8.42
C ARG A 279 -15.09 -22.59 -8.93
N ARG A 280 -14.24 -22.37 -9.94
CA ARG A 280 -13.32 -23.42 -10.44
C ARG A 280 -12.29 -23.86 -9.39
N MET A 281 -11.94 -22.98 -8.45
CA MET A 281 -11.10 -23.30 -7.31
C MET A 281 -11.86 -24.05 -6.19
N GLY A 282 -13.15 -24.33 -6.37
CA GLY A 282 -13.99 -24.98 -5.35
C GLY A 282 -14.34 -24.06 -4.17
N ILE A 283 -14.19 -22.75 -4.32
CA ILE A 283 -14.44 -21.76 -3.28
C ILE A 283 -15.92 -21.35 -3.31
N GLU A 284 -16.57 -21.33 -2.14
CA GLU A 284 -17.94 -20.84 -2.02
C GLU A 284 -17.99 -19.37 -2.42
N THR A 285 -18.81 -19.03 -3.43
CA THR A 285 -18.79 -17.70 -4.05
C THR A 285 -20.17 -17.08 -4.06
N VAL A 286 -20.31 -15.95 -3.37
CA VAL A 286 -21.49 -15.08 -3.41
C VAL A 286 -21.21 -13.97 -4.42
N VAL A 287 -22.13 -13.73 -5.35
CA VAL A 287 -22.00 -12.63 -6.32
C VAL A 287 -23.06 -11.58 -6.01
N VAL A 288 -22.64 -10.32 -5.91
CA VAL A 288 -23.52 -9.17 -5.70
C VAL A 288 -23.21 -8.11 -6.75
N TYR A 289 -24.26 -7.45 -7.25
CA TYR A 289 -24.08 -6.31 -8.14
C TYR A 289 -23.83 -5.03 -7.33
N ARG A 290 -23.08 -4.09 -7.90
CA ARG A 290 -22.76 -2.82 -7.22
C ARG A 290 -23.98 -2.12 -6.62
N TRP A 291 -25.06 -1.98 -7.40
CA TRP A 291 -26.29 -1.31 -6.95
C TRP A 291 -26.98 -2.04 -5.79
N GLN A 292 -26.79 -3.36 -5.65
CA GLN A 292 -27.28 -4.13 -4.51
C GLN A 292 -26.40 -3.91 -3.28
N PHE A 293 -25.08 -3.87 -3.50
CA PHE A 293 -24.09 -3.63 -2.45
C PHE A 293 -24.19 -2.22 -1.87
N GLU A 294 -24.51 -1.21 -2.70
CA GLU A 294 -24.65 0.19 -2.29
C GLU A 294 -25.97 0.49 -1.56
N LYS A 295 -26.88 -0.49 -1.43
CA LYS A 295 -28.11 -0.29 -0.64
C LYS A 295 -27.74 0.00 0.82
N PRO A 296 -28.35 1.01 1.46
CA PRO A 296 -28.01 1.39 2.84
C PRO A 296 -28.11 0.26 3.89
N ASN A 297 -28.93 -0.76 3.60
CA ASN A 297 -29.17 -1.91 4.48
C ASN A 297 -28.44 -3.18 4.03
N TYR A 298 -27.60 -3.13 3.00
CA TYR A 298 -26.82 -4.29 2.58
C TYR A 298 -25.81 -4.66 3.67
N LYS A 299 -25.74 -5.94 4.02
CA LYS A 299 -24.77 -6.49 4.95
C LYS A 299 -23.97 -7.58 4.26
N ILE A 300 -22.65 -7.48 4.35
CA ILE A 300 -21.75 -8.56 3.93
C ILE A 300 -22.04 -9.75 4.87
N PRO A 301 -22.29 -10.97 4.35
CA PRO A 301 -22.49 -12.14 5.19
C PRO A 301 -21.30 -12.37 6.14
N ASP A 302 -21.58 -12.73 7.39
CA ASP A 302 -20.55 -12.85 8.44
C ASP A 302 -19.51 -13.94 8.16
N ASP A 303 -19.84 -14.90 7.30
CA ASP A 303 -18.97 -16.01 6.89
C ASP A 303 -18.12 -15.69 5.65
N VAL A 304 -18.25 -14.50 5.06
CA VAL A 304 -17.39 -14.03 3.96
C VAL A 304 -16.04 -13.60 4.52
N LEU A 305 -14.97 -14.24 4.03
CA LEU A 305 -13.60 -13.95 4.44
C LEU A 305 -12.87 -13.03 3.47
N VAL A 306 -13.31 -12.97 2.21
CA VAL A 306 -12.67 -12.20 1.15
C VAL A 306 -13.72 -11.48 0.31
N VAL A 307 -13.51 -10.19 0.09
CA VAL A 307 -14.29 -9.39 -0.86
C VAL A 307 -13.42 -9.14 -2.09
N CYS A 308 -13.88 -9.65 -3.23
CA CYS A 308 -13.30 -9.37 -4.54
C CYS A 308 -14.14 -8.32 -5.26
N ILE A 309 -13.49 -7.35 -5.87
CA ILE A 309 -14.14 -6.28 -6.61
C ILE A 309 -13.63 -6.34 -8.04
N ASN A 310 -14.54 -6.49 -9.01
CA ASN A 310 -14.15 -6.50 -10.42
C ASN A 310 -13.58 -5.14 -10.83
N CYS A 311 -12.54 -5.13 -11.66
CA CYS A 311 -11.86 -3.90 -12.11
C CYS A 311 -12.80 -2.85 -12.74
N THR A 312 -13.89 -3.28 -13.38
CA THR A 312 -14.91 -2.39 -13.97
C THR A 312 -15.66 -1.55 -12.93
N GLN A 313 -15.50 -1.87 -11.64
CA GLN A 313 -16.02 -1.08 -10.51
C GLN A 313 -15.12 0.11 -10.15
N ILE A 314 -13.86 0.06 -10.57
CA ILE A 314 -12.84 1.07 -10.24
C ILE A 314 -12.62 1.97 -11.47
N HIS A 315 -12.61 1.39 -12.67
CA HIS A 315 -12.41 2.09 -13.93
C HIS A 315 -13.52 1.75 -14.93
N PRO A 316 -13.90 2.68 -15.85
CA PRO A 316 -14.87 2.41 -16.91
C PRO A 316 -14.44 1.27 -17.85
N PHE A 317 -13.15 0.94 -17.91
CA PHE A 317 -12.65 -0.17 -18.69
C PHE A 317 -11.49 -0.81 -17.94
N CYS A 318 -11.44 -2.13 -17.87
CA CYS A 318 -10.29 -2.86 -17.31
C CYS A 318 -9.10 -2.91 -18.27
N ILE A 319 -9.36 -2.52 -19.51
CA ILE A 319 -8.47 -2.56 -20.66
C ILE A 319 -8.66 -1.20 -21.32
N CYS A 320 -7.57 -0.51 -21.68
CA CYS A 320 -7.67 0.80 -22.34
C CYS A 320 -8.61 0.72 -23.56
N LYS A 321 -9.38 1.79 -23.82
CA LYS A 321 -10.35 1.87 -24.93
C LYS A 321 -9.75 1.53 -26.30
N HIS A 322 -8.44 1.73 -26.45
CA HIS A 322 -7.70 1.50 -27.68
C HIS A 322 -7.02 0.12 -27.73
N CYS A 323 -7.07 -0.64 -26.64
CA CYS A 323 -6.37 -1.91 -26.54
C CYS A 323 -7.22 -3.05 -27.10
N HIS A 324 -6.64 -3.83 -28.01
CA HIS A 324 -7.27 -4.97 -28.67
C HIS A 324 -6.56 -6.29 -28.29
N PRO A 325 -7.28 -7.43 -28.21
CA PRO A 325 -6.64 -8.72 -27.96
C PRO A 325 -5.56 -8.98 -29.02
N VAL A 326 -4.34 -9.31 -28.57
CA VAL A 326 -3.25 -9.70 -29.44
C VAL A 326 -3.52 -11.12 -29.90
N GLY A 327 -4.01 -11.30 -31.14
CA GLY A 327 -4.20 -12.62 -31.73
C GLY A 327 -5.64 -13.13 -31.71
N LYS A 328 -5.86 -14.40 -31.32
CA LYS A 328 -7.17 -15.06 -31.39
C LYS A 328 -8.05 -14.65 -30.21
N LYS A 329 -9.36 -14.93 -30.31
CA LYS A 329 -10.40 -14.63 -29.31
C LYS A 329 -10.11 -15.09 -27.86
N HIS A 330 -9.10 -15.93 -27.64
CA HIS A 330 -8.70 -16.45 -26.33
C HIS A 330 -7.41 -15.85 -25.78
N ASP A 331 -6.74 -14.96 -26.52
CA ASP A 331 -5.53 -14.32 -26.06
C ASP A 331 -5.85 -13.22 -25.04
N ARG A 332 -5.21 -13.31 -23.86
CA ARG A 332 -5.43 -12.42 -22.70
C ARG A 332 -4.54 -11.18 -22.71
N LEU A 333 -3.67 -11.07 -23.69
CA LEU A 333 -2.78 -9.92 -23.87
C LEU A 333 -3.51 -8.92 -24.76
N PHE A 334 -3.50 -7.65 -24.38
CA PHE A 334 -4.11 -6.57 -25.15
C PHE A 334 -3.03 -5.56 -25.54
N THR A 335 -3.03 -5.10 -26.80
CA THR A 335 -2.17 -4.02 -27.33
C THR A 335 -2.99 -2.78 -27.61
#